data_AF-A0A8T3TSM6-F1
#
_entry.id   AF-A0A8T3TSM6-F1
#
_cell.length_a   1.000
_cell.length_b   1.000
_cell.length_c   1.000
_cell.angle_alpha   90.00
_cell.angle_beta   90.00
_cell.angle_gamma   90.00
#
_symmetry.space_group_name_H-M   'P 1'
#
loop_
_entity.id
_entity.type
_entity.pdbx_description
1 polymer ?
#
loop_
_entity_poly.entity_id
_entity_poly.type
_entity_poly.pdbx_seq_one_letter_code
_entity_poly.pdbx_strand_id
1 'polypeptide(L)' 'LDRSLIRFDGSYWKALDGPSGPLEDPFDQGTMTLLSQDRAEFQSDTGTTVLLQRLAARPSFVPCR' A
#
# COMPACT_ATOMS: atom_id res chain seq x y z
N LEU A 1 7.11 -10.65 7.03
CA LEU A 1 6.33 -10.01 5.94
C LEU A 1 6.05 -8.58 6.37
N ASP A 2 6.56 -7.59 5.64
CA ASP A 2 6.17 -6.18 5.80
C ASP A 2 4.69 -6.10 5.41
N ARG A 3 3.78 -6.05 6.40
CA ARG A 3 2.32 -6.22 6.19
C ARG A 3 1.64 -4.96 5.62
N SER A 4 2.40 -3.92 5.30
CA SER A 4 1.96 -2.65 4.73
C SER A 4 2.16 -2.55 3.20
N LEU A 5 2.42 -3.68 2.54
CA LEU A 5 2.66 -3.76 1.10
C LEU A 5 1.35 -4.04 0.34
N ILE A 6 0.98 -3.11 -0.53
CA ILE A 6 -0.18 -3.22 -1.42
C ILE A 6 0.30 -3.33 -2.87
N ARG A 7 -0.45 -4.06 -3.70
CA ARG A 7 -0.25 -4.07 -5.15
C ARG A 7 -1.44 -3.42 -5.85
N PHE A 8 -1.19 -2.33 -6.56
CA PHE A 8 -2.20 -1.55 -7.29
C PHE A 8 -1.60 -1.01 -8.59
N ASP A 9 -2.39 -1.01 -9.67
CA ASP A 9 -1.97 -0.56 -11.01
C ASP A 9 -0.66 -1.24 -11.49
N GLY A 10 -0.56 -2.55 -11.23
CA GLY A 10 0.63 -3.35 -11.51
C GLY A 10 1.85 -3.07 -10.63
N SER A 11 1.82 -2.00 -9.82
CA SER A 11 2.93 -1.49 -9.02
C SER A 11 2.81 -1.85 -7.56
N TYR A 12 3.92 -1.77 -6.83
CA TYR A 12 3.97 -2.00 -5.40
C TYR A 12 3.91 -0.68 -4.66
N TRP A 13 3.14 -0.66 -3.59
CA TRP A 13 2.89 0.50 -2.76
C TRP A 13 3.12 0.11 -1.30
N LYS A 14 3.74 1.01 -0.54
CA LYS A 14 4.00 0.84 0.89
C LYS A 14 3.33 1.96 1.66
N ALA A 15 2.57 1.62 2.69
CA ALA A 15 2.00 2.65 3.55
C ALA A 15 3.08 3.38 4.33
N LEU A 16 3.02 4.70 4.29
CA LEU A 16 3.90 5.62 5.00
C LEU A 16 3.48 5.78 6.45
N ASP A 17 2.18 5.99 6.66
CA ASP A 17 1.54 6.10 7.96
C ASP A 17 0.14 5.49 7.85
N GLY A 18 -0.07 4.40 8.58
CA GLY A 18 -1.33 3.64 8.54
C GLY A 18 -1.29 2.51 9.56
N PRO A 19 -2.47 1.96 9.92
CA PRO A 19 -2.56 0.91 10.94
C PRO A 19 -1.57 -0.20 10.61
N SER A 20 -0.82 -0.66 11.62
CA SER A 20 0.14 -1.76 11.52
C SER A 20 -0.50 -3.12 11.18
N GLY A 21 -1.76 -3.11 10.75
CA GLY A 21 -2.50 -4.26 10.25
C GLY A 21 -2.29 -4.47 8.76
N PRO A 22 -2.73 -5.63 8.22
CA PRO A 22 -2.83 -5.80 6.79
C PRO A 22 -3.74 -4.70 6.26
N LEU A 23 -3.22 -3.89 5.33
CA LEU A 23 -4.11 -3.15 4.47
C LEU A 23 -4.78 -4.20 3.60
N GLU A 24 -6.09 -4.33 3.76
CA GLU A 24 -6.89 -5.17 2.89
C GLU A 24 -6.64 -4.75 1.45
N ASP A 25 -6.80 -5.69 0.52
CA ASP A 25 -6.64 -5.36 -0.88
C ASP A 25 -7.55 -4.15 -1.17
N PRO A 26 -7.03 -3.06 -1.75
CA PRO A 26 -7.88 -1.91 -2.09
C PRO A 26 -9.04 -2.30 -3.02
N PHE A 27 -8.99 -3.47 -3.68
CA PHE A 27 -10.12 -4.01 -4.42
C PHE A 27 -11.24 -4.61 -3.54
N ASP A 28 -10.95 -4.97 -2.29
CA ASP A 28 -11.90 -5.62 -1.39
C ASP A 28 -12.68 -4.61 -0.52
N GLN A 29 -12.02 -3.58 0.05
CA GLN A 29 -12.67 -2.67 1.03
C GLN A 29 -12.11 -1.23 1.06
N GLY A 30 -12.02 -0.56 -0.09
CA GLY A 30 -11.79 0.88 -0.11
C GLY A 30 -11.58 1.47 -1.49
N THR A 31 -11.18 2.74 -1.52
CA THR A 31 -10.84 3.47 -2.73
C THR A 31 -9.38 3.89 -2.70
N MET A 32 -8.65 3.59 -3.77
CA MET A 32 -7.27 4.05 -3.98
C MET A 32 -7.26 5.23 -4.94
N THR A 33 -6.77 6.38 -4.47
CA THR A 33 -6.63 7.61 -5.25
C THR A 33 -5.17 7.89 -5.54
N LEU A 34 -4.78 7.97 -6.80
CA LEU A 34 -3.42 8.34 -7.20
C LEU A 34 -3.23 9.86 -7.05
N LEU A 35 -2.35 10.28 -6.15
CA LEU A 35 -2.04 11.70 -5.92
C LEU A 35 -0.88 12.17 -6.84
N SER A 36 0.13 11.32 -7.02
CA SER A 36 1.27 11.54 -7.92
C SER A 36 1.85 10.21 -8.40
N GLN A 37 2.89 10.24 -9.24
CA GLN A 37 3.58 9.04 -9.71
C GLN A 37 4.11 8.14 -8.58
N ASP A 38 4.45 8.74 -7.43
CA ASP A 38 5.07 8.09 -6.28
C ASP A 38 4.23 8.16 -4.99
N ARG A 39 3.05 8.80 -5.02
CA ARG A 39 2.13 8.94 -3.89
C ARG A 39 0.70 8.54 -4.27
N ALA A 40 0.08 7.77 -3.39
CA ALA A 40 -1.33 7.44 -3.45
C ALA A 40 -1.95 7.58 -2.06
N GLU A 41 -3.27 7.72 -2.03
CA GLU A 41 -4.07 7.72 -0.82
C GLU A 41 -5.05 6.55 -0.90
N PHE A 42 -5.10 5.75 0.16
CA PHE A 42 -6.11 4.71 0.32
C PHE A 42 -7.11 5.15 1.38
N GLN A 43 -8.38 5.15 1.01
CA GLN A 43 -9.48 5.43 1.92
C GLN A 43 -10.30 4.14 2.09
N SER A 44 -10.34 3.59 3.30
CA SER A 44 -11.17 2.44 3.63
C SER A 44 -12.63 2.85 3.81
N ASP A 45 -13.54 1.89 3.62
CA ASP A 45 -14.98 2.10 3.87
C ASP A 45 -15.29 2.38 5.34
N THR A 46 -14.37 2.02 6.24
CA THR A 46 -14.41 2.32 7.67
C THR A 46 -13.94 3.74 8.01
N GLY A 47 -13.55 4.54 7.01
CA GLY A 47 -13.11 5.93 7.17
C GLY A 47 -11.62 6.10 7.51
N THR A 48 -10.82 5.05 7.40
CA THR A 48 -9.36 5.14 7.61
C THR A 48 -8.70 5.64 6.33
N THR A 49 -7.88 6.67 6.44
CA THR A 49 -7.09 7.18 5.31
C THR A 49 -5.61 6.87 5.52
N VAL A 50 -4.95 6.33 4.49
CA VAL A 50 -3.57 5.88 4.54
C VAL A 50 -2.80 6.42 3.35
N LEU A 51 -1.69 7.11 3.61
CA LEU A 51 -0.79 7.55 2.56
C LEU A 51 0.15 6.42 2.16
N LEU A 52 0.30 6.23 0.86
CA LEU A 52 1.07 5.18 0.23
C LEU A 52 2.16 5.77 -0.65
N GLN A 53 3.35 5.20 -0.56
CA GLN A 53 4.47 5.49 -1.43
C GLN A 53 4.69 4.35 -2.42
N ARG A 54 4.88 4.69 -3.69
CA ARG A 54 5.24 3.71 -4.71
C ARG A 54 6.64 3.18 -4.46
N LEU A 55 6.79 1.87 -4.51
CA LEU A 55 8.10 1.23 -4.52
C LEU A 55 8.60 1.12 -5.96
N ALA A 56 9.87 1.46 -6.15
CA ALA A 56 10.54 1.36 -7.45
C ALA A 56 10.60 -0.08 -7.99
N ALA A 57 10.58 -1.08 -7.10
CA ALA A 57 10.60 -2.49 -7.43
C ALA A 57 9.79 -3.33 -6.43
N ARG A 58 9.47 -4.57 -6.82
CA ARG A 58 9.07 -5.61 -5.87
C ARG A 58 10.07 -5.62 -4.72
N PRO A 59 9.65 -5.57 -3.45
CA PRO A 59 10.57 -5.80 -2.35
C PRO A 59 11.24 -7.15 -2.58
N SER A 60 12.53 -7.12 -2.88
CA SER A 60 13.34 -8.33 -2.85
C SER A 60 13.40 -8.75 -1.39
N PHE A 61 12.53 -9.66 -0.97
CA PHE A 61 12.75 -10.41 0.24
C PHE A 61 14.06 -11.15 0.04
N VAL A 62 15.15 -10.60 0.56
CA VAL A 62 16.40 -11.34 0.68
C VAL A 62 16.18 -12.30 1.85
N PRO A 63 16.03 -13.61 1.64
CA PRO A 63 16.09 -14.52 2.77
C PRO A 63 17.50 -14.43 3.33
N CYS A 64 17.64 -13.96 4.58
CA CYS A 64 18.89 -14.11 5.32
C CYS A 64 19.22 -15.60 5.35
N ARG A 65 20.37 -15.98 4.78
CA ARG A 65 20.91 -17.34 4.80
C ARG A 65 21.78 -17.54 6.03
#